data_AF-A0A933H794-F1
#
_entry.id   AF-A0A933H794-F1
#
_cell.length_a   1.000
_cell.length_b   1.000
_cell.length_c   1.000
_cell.angle_alpha   90.00
_cell.angle_beta   90.00
_cell.angle_gamma   90.00
#
_symmetry.space_group_name_H-M   'P 1'
#
loop_
_entity.id
_entity.type
_entity.pdbx_description
1 polymer ?
#
loop_
_entity_poly.entity_id
_entity_poly.type
_entity_poly.pdbx_seq_one_letter_code
_entity_poly.pdbx_strand_id
1 'polypeptide(L)'
;MTRRFARLTLASLFFIMIIFGGAMIFFSLSSQADATAVGAMPTIASFDVTPNSTHIPTVMPPTAAPPTPVQPTQAVAQVVAAAATPITSWQDMPVIPTISERTKQIYLNGQQARGNTPRAFSKVGDCESSPSWFLGDFDKGSNYFSLGDYKNLRQVITNFQGSYARVSLAAKSGFSAAAVFAPLWANPEFCRTNESPLACEYRLHKPSYAFIMLGTNDYLQPAAFEDQLRSIVRYSINNGVVPILATKADNLEKDNSINASIVKVAIEFDVPLWNYWAAVKDLPGSGLQEDKVHLTWGPNQFDDPANMKKAWPMRNLTALQVLDVVWRGVTQ
;
A
#
# COMPACT_ATOMS: atom_id res chain seq x y z
N MET A 1 -71.98 1.02 -11.17
CA MET A 1 -73.04 1.21 -12.19
C MET A 1 -73.16 2.72 -12.38
N THR A 2 -72.98 3.38 -13.53
CA THR A 2 -73.15 3.03 -14.96
C THR A 2 -72.40 4.08 -15.82
N ARG A 3 -71.63 3.59 -16.79
CA ARG A 3 -71.17 4.14 -18.11
C ARG A 3 -71.89 5.41 -18.63
N ARG A 4 -71.32 6.37 -19.37
CA ARG A 4 -70.58 6.29 -20.68
C ARG A 4 -70.13 7.73 -21.11
N PHE A 5 -68.88 7.92 -21.55
CA PHE A 5 -68.41 8.32 -22.91
C PHE A 5 -68.88 9.65 -23.56
N ALA A 6 -67.91 10.54 -23.87
CA ALA A 6 -67.44 10.91 -25.24
C ALA A 6 -67.32 12.42 -25.59
N ARG A 7 -66.11 12.73 -26.14
CA ARG A 7 -65.77 13.62 -27.29
C ARG A 7 -65.49 15.14 -27.10
N LEU A 8 -64.20 15.45 -27.27
CA LEU A 8 -63.54 16.49 -28.08
C LEU A 8 -64.42 17.50 -28.84
N THR A 9 -64.01 18.78 -28.78
CA THR A 9 -63.63 19.60 -29.96
C THR A 9 -62.89 20.89 -29.57
N LEU A 10 -61.95 21.25 -30.44
CA LEU A 10 -61.14 22.49 -30.58
C LEU A 10 -61.92 23.81 -30.36
N ALA A 11 -61.25 24.84 -29.81
CA ALA A 11 -60.79 26.01 -30.60
C ALA A 11 -60.36 27.22 -29.72
N SER A 12 -59.32 27.90 -30.20
CA SER A 12 -59.04 29.35 -30.06
C SER A 12 -58.26 29.87 -28.85
N LEU A 13 -56.95 30.01 -29.07
CA LEU A 13 -56.04 30.96 -28.41
C LEU A 13 -56.36 32.41 -28.82
N PHE A 14 -56.23 33.35 -27.89
CA PHE A 14 -55.85 34.75 -28.15
C PHE A 14 -55.28 35.40 -26.87
N PHE A 15 -53.96 35.69 -26.87
CA PHE A 15 -53.30 36.90 -26.33
C PHE A 15 -51.76 36.70 -26.46
N ILE A 16 -51.10 37.27 -27.47
CA ILE A 16 -50.48 38.62 -27.51
C ILE A 16 -49.32 38.76 -26.49
N MET A 17 -48.06 38.62 -26.95
CA MET A 17 -47.07 39.72 -27.02
C MET A 17 -45.67 39.25 -27.48
N ILE A 18 -45.23 39.85 -28.60
CA ILE A 18 -43.85 40.22 -29.00
C ILE A 18 -42.90 39.14 -29.54
N ILE A 19 -42.64 39.25 -30.86
CA ILE A 19 -41.48 38.72 -31.59
C ILE A 19 -40.68 39.91 -32.14
N PHE A 20 -39.37 39.67 -32.30
CA PHE A 20 -38.34 40.32 -33.14
C PHE A 20 -37.42 41.31 -32.43
N GLY A 21 -36.09 41.17 -32.49
CA GLY A 21 -35.20 40.24 -33.20
C GLY A 21 -33.78 40.37 -32.61
N GLY A 22 -32.76 39.61 -32.97
CA GLY A 22 -32.54 38.63 -34.02
C GLY A 22 -31.02 38.52 -34.19
N ALA A 23 -30.47 37.30 -34.08
CA ALA A 23 -29.21 36.83 -34.69
C ALA A 23 -28.85 35.46 -34.11
N MET A 24 -29.47 34.40 -34.65
CA MET A 24 -29.07 33.02 -34.43
C MET A 24 -27.96 32.69 -35.44
N ILE A 25 -26.73 32.52 -34.96
CA ILE A 25 -25.66 31.87 -35.72
C ILE A 25 -25.74 30.39 -35.37
N PHE A 26 -26.09 29.58 -36.38
CA PHE A 26 -26.02 28.13 -36.33
C PHE A 26 -24.55 27.67 -36.24
N PHE A 27 -24.18 26.96 -35.17
CA PHE A 27 -22.99 26.11 -35.17
C PHE A 27 -23.43 24.65 -35.15
N SER A 28 -23.40 24.04 -36.33
CA SER A 28 -23.43 22.59 -36.50
C SER A 28 -22.06 22.04 -36.09
N LEU A 29 -21.97 21.33 -34.96
CA LEU A 29 -20.82 20.46 -34.69
C LEU A 29 -21.06 19.11 -35.38
N SER A 30 -20.61 19.03 -36.63
CA SER A 30 -20.31 17.78 -37.31
C SER A 30 -19.08 17.12 -36.69
N SER A 31 -19.21 15.87 -36.28
CA SER A 31 -18.10 14.99 -35.92
C SER A 31 -17.17 14.78 -37.12
N GLN A 32 -15.92 15.23 -37.02
CA GLN A 32 -14.83 14.69 -37.84
C GLN A 32 -13.84 14.01 -36.91
N ALA A 33 -13.71 12.70 -37.10
CA ALA A 33 -12.62 11.93 -36.57
C ALA A 33 -11.40 12.19 -37.46
N ASP A 34 -10.42 12.94 -36.95
CA ASP A 34 -9.11 13.03 -37.58
C ASP A 34 -8.29 11.80 -37.23
N ALA A 35 -8.11 10.94 -38.24
CA ALA A 35 -7.12 9.89 -38.24
C ALA A 35 -5.72 10.53 -38.38
N THR A 36 -5.06 10.77 -37.25
CA THR A 36 -3.63 11.13 -37.27
C THR A 36 -2.77 9.88 -37.51
N ALA A 37 -1.91 10.01 -38.51
CA ALA A 37 -1.05 9.01 -39.08
C ALA A 37 -0.18 8.25 -38.08
N VAL A 38 -0.05 6.95 -38.33
CA VAL A 38 0.94 6.05 -37.75
C VAL A 38 2.33 6.52 -38.19
N GLY A 39 3.05 7.20 -37.28
CA GLY A 39 4.48 7.46 -37.43
C GLY A 39 5.26 6.15 -37.24
N ALA A 40 6.01 5.76 -38.28
CA ALA A 40 6.87 4.59 -38.28
C ALA A 40 7.88 4.63 -37.11
N MET A 41 8.06 3.49 -36.44
CA MET A 41 9.16 3.28 -35.50
C MET A 41 10.51 3.40 -36.22
N PRO A 42 11.51 4.09 -35.67
CA PRO A 42 12.87 4.02 -36.20
C PRO A 42 13.46 2.63 -35.92
N THR A 43 13.86 1.95 -36.98
CA THR A 43 14.63 0.71 -36.97
C THR A 43 15.92 0.91 -36.17
N ILE A 44 16.10 0.14 -35.09
CA ILE A 44 17.38 0.07 -34.37
C ILE A 44 18.37 -0.63 -35.30
N ALA A 45 19.42 0.08 -35.71
CA ALA A 45 20.54 -0.51 -36.41
C ALA A 45 21.25 -1.51 -35.47
N SER A 46 21.33 -2.76 -35.88
CA SER A 46 22.18 -3.76 -35.23
C SER A 46 23.64 -3.34 -35.34
N PHE A 47 24.28 -3.09 -34.19
CA PHE A 47 25.73 -2.95 -34.13
C PHE A 47 26.35 -4.34 -34.07
N ASP A 48 26.97 -4.75 -35.17
CA ASP A 48 27.90 -5.89 -35.21
C ASP A 48 29.13 -5.54 -34.36
N VAL A 49 29.31 -6.26 -33.25
CA VAL A 49 30.55 -6.24 -32.48
C VAL A 49 31.37 -7.47 -32.87
N THR A 50 32.36 -7.26 -33.74
CA THR A 50 33.42 -8.24 -33.98
C THR A 50 34.43 -8.20 -32.82
N PRO A 51 34.92 -9.35 -32.32
CA PRO A 51 35.91 -9.37 -31.26
C PRO A 51 37.30 -9.10 -31.85
N ASN A 52 37.83 -7.90 -31.63
CA ASN A 52 39.21 -7.59 -31.96
C ASN A 52 40.10 -7.89 -30.74
N SER A 53 40.89 -8.96 -30.82
CA SER A 53 41.94 -9.28 -29.85
C SER A 53 42.97 -8.16 -29.81
N THR A 54 43.05 -7.44 -28.69
CA THR A 54 44.11 -6.46 -28.45
C THR A 54 44.77 -6.74 -27.11
N HIS A 55 46.09 -6.87 -27.15
CA HIS A 55 46.99 -7.21 -26.05
C HIS A 55 46.82 -6.30 -24.83
N ILE A 56 46.68 -6.91 -23.64
CA ILE A 56 46.73 -6.23 -22.34
C ILE A 56 48.20 -6.18 -21.88
N PRO A 57 48.78 -5.01 -21.55
CA PRO A 57 50.08 -4.94 -20.91
C PRO A 57 49.97 -5.36 -19.43
N THR A 58 50.83 -6.28 -19.01
CA THR A 58 50.96 -6.74 -17.63
C THR A 58 51.45 -5.59 -16.74
N VAL A 59 50.58 -5.04 -15.89
CA VAL A 59 50.97 -4.15 -14.79
C VAL A 59 51.21 -4.99 -13.55
N MET A 60 52.42 -4.91 -13.01
CA MET A 60 52.84 -5.62 -11.80
C MET A 60 52.20 -4.93 -10.56
N PRO A 61 51.62 -5.68 -9.59
CA PRO A 61 51.04 -5.06 -8.40
C PRO A 61 52.12 -4.61 -7.41
N PRO A 62 51.91 -3.52 -6.64
CA PRO A 62 52.78 -3.17 -5.53
C PRO A 62 52.56 -4.13 -4.35
N THR A 63 53.66 -4.51 -3.71
CA THR A 63 53.72 -5.34 -2.50
C THR A 63 52.98 -4.67 -1.35
N ALA A 64 51.77 -5.15 -1.03
CA ALA A 64 51.04 -4.76 0.17
C ALA A 64 51.43 -5.67 1.35
N ALA A 65 51.68 -5.06 2.51
CA ALA A 65 51.95 -5.76 3.77
C ALA A 65 50.74 -6.62 4.20
N PRO A 66 50.96 -7.70 4.98
CA PRO A 66 49.87 -8.59 5.39
C PRO A 66 48.87 -7.85 6.29
N PRO A 67 47.56 -8.00 6.08
CA PRO A 67 46.57 -7.49 7.01
C PRO A 67 46.63 -8.30 8.31
N THR A 68 46.63 -7.60 9.44
CA THR A 68 46.44 -8.18 10.77
C THR A 68 45.09 -8.90 10.82
N PRO A 69 44.98 -10.11 11.40
CA PRO A 69 43.70 -10.80 11.48
C PRO A 69 42.76 -10.03 12.42
N VAL A 70 41.80 -9.30 11.86
CA VAL A 70 40.68 -8.76 12.64
C VAL A 70 39.67 -9.88 12.80
N GLN A 71 39.61 -10.41 14.00
CA GLN A 71 38.68 -11.45 14.43
C GLN A 71 37.23 -10.95 14.23
N PRO A 72 36.33 -11.68 13.56
CA PRO A 72 34.95 -11.25 13.41
C PRO A 72 34.28 -11.20 14.78
N THR A 73 33.77 -10.03 15.16
CA THR A 73 32.96 -9.88 16.37
C THR A 73 31.65 -10.66 16.16
N GLN A 74 31.60 -11.90 16.63
CA GLN A 74 30.45 -12.81 16.55
C GLN A 74 29.25 -12.41 17.45
N ALA A 75 29.22 -11.18 17.96
CA ALA A 75 28.26 -10.76 18.98
C ALA A 75 26.88 -10.31 18.46
N VAL A 76 26.60 -10.34 17.15
CA VAL A 76 25.31 -9.88 16.59
C VAL A 76 24.47 -11.02 15.99
N ALA A 77 25.03 -12.22 15.81
CA ALA A 77 24.35 -13.34 15.13
C ALA A 77 23.60 -14.30 16.08
N GLN A 78 23.62 -14.09 17.40
CA GLN A 78 23.17 -15.09 18.39
C GLN A 78 21.85 -14.78 19.13
N VAL A 79 21.00 -13.87 18.63
CA VAL A 79 19.74 -13.50 19.32
C VAL A 79 18.45 -13.97 18.63
N VAL A 80 18.50 -14.76 17.55
CA VAL A 80 17.24 -15.29 16.96
C VAL A 80 17.37 -16.77 16.63
N ALA A 81 17.42 -17.58 17.67
CA ALA A 81 16.99 -18.98 17.59
C ALA A 81 16.07 -19.27 18.78
N ALA A 82 15.07 -18.41 18.99
CA ALA A 82 13.88 -18.85 19.71
C ALA A 82 13.22 -19.88 18.80
N ALA A 83 13.04 -21.10 19.30
CA ALA A 83 12.43 -22.20 18.58
C ALA A 83 11.10 -21.75 17.97
N ALA A 84 11.10 -21.47 16.67
CA ALA A 84 9.86 -21.25 15.94
C ALA A 84 9.09 -22.55 16.00
N THR A 85 8.02 -22.57 16.78
CA THR A 85 6.98 -23.60 16.67
C THR A 85 6.69 -23.74 15.18
N PRO A 86 6.73 -24.96 14.59
CA PRO A 86 6.43 -25.11 13.18
C PRO A 86 5.03 -24.57 12.98
N ILE A 87 4.90 -23.47 12.25
CA ILE A 87 3.61 -23.01 11.78
C ILE A 87 3.10 -24.14 10.91
N THR A 88 2.09 -24.87 11.37
CA THR A 88 1.53 -25.96 10.56
C THR A 88 0.82 -25.40 9.32
N SER A 89 0.32 -24.17 9.40
CA SER A 89 -0.15 -23.35 8.27
C SER A 89 -0.33 -21.88 8.70
N TRP A 90 0.23 -20.92 7.94
CA TRP A 90 0.10 -19.49 8.27
C TRP A 90 -1.34 -18.99 8.09
N GLN A 91 -2.14 -19.72 7.33
CA GLN A 91 -3.55 -19.43 7.09
C GLN A 91 -4.40 -19.49 8.38
N ASP A 92 -3.94 -20.26 9.39
CA ASP A 92 -4.61 -20.39 10.69
C ASP A 92 -4.13 -19.37 11.73
N MET A 93 -3.18 -18.49 11.37
CA MET A 93 -2.73 -17.42 12.26
C MET A 93 -3.81 -16.39 12.51
N PRO A 94 -3.87 -15.78 13.71
CA PRO A 94 -4.88 -14.78 14.02
C PRO A 94 -4.77 -13.56 13.11
N VAL A 95 -5.91 -12.97 12.76
CA VAL A 95 -5.98 -11.71 12.01
C VAL A 95 -5.25 -10.58 12.74
N ILE A 96 -5.46 -10.50 14.06
CA ILE A 96 -4.87 -9.48 14.93
C ILE A 96 -3.66 -10.09 15.66
N PRO A 97 -2.46 -9.49 15.57
CA PRO A 97 -1.26 -10.06 16.18
C PRO A 97 -1.21 -9.83 17.70
N THR A 98 -0.42 -10.65 18.37
CA THR A 98 0.12 -10.35 19.71
C THR A 98 1.38 -9.50 19.58
N ILE A 99 1.65 -8.64 20.57
CA ILE A 99 2.81 -7.73 20.53
C ILE A 99 3.96 -8.31 21.34
N SER A 100 5.12 -8.42 20.71
CA SER A 100 6.35 -8.94 21.33
C SER A 100 7.13 -7.85 22.06
N GLU A 101 8.02 -8.27 22.97
CA GLU A 101 8.96 -7.36 23.63
C GLU A 101 9.89 -6.69 22.61
N ARG A 102 10.29 -7.41 21.55
CA ARG A 102 11.09 -6.83 20.46
C ARG A 102 10.36 -5.70 19.75
N THR A 103 9.04 -5.84 19.54
CA THR A 103 8.21 -4.76 18.97
C THR A 103 8.24 -3.52 19.86
N LYS A 104 8.15 -3.70 21.19
CA LYS A 104 8.27 -2.60 22.16
C LYS A 104 9.66 -1.95 22.12
N GLN A 105 10.73 -2.73 21.99
CA GLN A 105 12.10 -2.21 21.86
C GLN A 105 12.30 -1.36 20.60
N ILE A 106 11.73 -1.75 19.45
CA ILE A 106 11.79 -0.95 18.22
C ILE A 106 11.15 0.42 18.45
N TYR A 107 9.95 0.43 19.04
CA TYR A 107 9.21 1.65 19.34
C TYR A 107 10.00 2.56 20.29
N LEU A 108 10.50 2.03 21.41
CA LEU A 108 11.27 2.79 22.39
C LEU A 108 12.55 3.39 21.77
N ASN A 109 13.25 2.63 20.92
CA ASN A 109 14.40 3.15 20.18
C ASN A 109 14.02 4.31 19.24
N GLY A 110 12.88 4.21 18.55
CA GLY A 110 12.37 5.31 17.72
C GLY A 110 12.08 6.58 18.51
N GLN A 111 11.47 6.42 19.69
CA GLN A 111 11.19 7.56 20.58
C GLN A 111 12.47 8.22 21.10
N GLN A 112 13.46 7.42 21.51
CA GLN A 112 14.66 7.93 22.19
C GLN A 112 15.74 8.41 21.22
N ALA A 113 16.02 7.66 20.14
CA ALA A 113 17.16 7.89 19.27
C ALA A 113 16.81 8.61 17.96
N ARG A 114 15.54 8.60 17.54
CA ARG A 114 15.11 9.11 16.22
C ARG A 114 14.15 10.29 16.30
N GLY A 115 13.51 10.50 17.45
CA GLY A 115 12.49 11.52 17.64
C GLY A 115 11.26 11.25 16.78
N ASN A 116 10.89 9.96 16.65
CA ASN A 116 9.68 9.56 15.95
C ASN A 116 8.45 10.05 16.70
N THR A 117 7.42 10.40 15.94
CA THR A 117 6.17 10.94 16.46
C THR A 117 5.28 9.77 16.93
N PRO A 118 5.00 9.63 18.25
CA PRO A 118 4.22 8.52 18.80
C PRO A 118 2.83 8.33 18.18
N ARG A 119 2.33 9.39 17.55
CA ARG A 119 0.98 9.54 16.99
C ARG A 119 0.97 9.52 15.47
N ALA A 120 2.06 9.08 14.84
CA ALA A 120 2.19 9.05 13.40
C ALA A 120 2.42 7.62 12.88
N PHE A 121 1.69 7.25 11.83
CA PHE A 121 1.96 6.04 11.07
C PHE A 121 2.10 6.33 9.57
N SER A 122 3.04 5.68 8.91
CA SER A 122 3.19 5.72 7.46
C SER A 122 2.54 4.52 6.78
N LYS A 123 2.28 4.66 5.48
CA LYS A 123 1.80 3.59 4.60
C LYS A 123 2.89 3.31 3.58
N VAL A 124 3.29 2.06 3.41
CA VAL A 124 4.30 1.63 2.44
C VAL A 124 3.64 0.57 1.56
N GLY A 125 3.50 0.84 0.28
CA GLY A 125 2.69 -0.04 -0.59
C GLY A 125 2.44 0.50 -1.98
N ASP A 126 1.44 -0.07 -2.64
CA ASP A 126 1.04 0.32 -4.00
C ASP A 126 -0.20 1.25 -4.02
N CYS A 127 -0.99 1.21 -5.10
CA CYS A 127 -2.20 2.02 -5.24
C CYS A 127 -3.23 1.75 -4.14
N GLU A 128 -3.31 0.51 -3.64
CA GLU A 128 -4.23 0.12 -2.58
C GLU A 128 -3.86 0.70 -1.22
N SER A 129 -2.66 1.29 -1.10
CA SER A 129 -2.20 2.01 0.10
C SER A 129 -2.48 3.52 0.06
N SER A 130 -3.05 4.05 -1.03
CA SER A 130 -3.37 5.47 -1.12
C SER A 130 -4.55 5.84 -0.19
N PRO A 131 -4.63 7.08 0.32
CA PRO A 131 -5.71 7.48 1.24
C PRO A 131 -7.13 7.33 0.67
N SER A 132 -7.28 7.37 -0.66
CA SER A 132 -8.55 7.12 -1.33
C SER A 132 -9.05 5.71 -1.10
N TRP A 133 -8.14 4.74 -0.93
CA TRP A 133 -8.46 3.31 -0.79
C TRP A 133 -8.15 2.78 0.63
N PHE A 134 -7.19 3.34 1.36
CA PHE A 134 -6.79 2.81 2.66
C PHE A 134 -6.79 3.87 3.75
N LEU A 135 -7.66 3.64 4.72
CA LEU A 135 -7.85 4.40 5.96
C LEU A 135 -8.13 5.91 5.83
N GLY A 136 -8.05 6.55 4.66
CA GLY A 136 -8.17 8.01 4.55
C GLY A 136 -9.50 8.59 5.02
N ASP A 137 -10.58 7.79 5.02
CA ASP A 137 -11.89 8.20 5.53
C ASP A 137 -11.89 8.57 7.01
N PHE A 138 -10.98 8.03 7.81
CA PHE A 138 -10.93 8.28 9.25
C PHE A 138 -10.43 9.69 9.62
N ASP A 139 -9.88 10.44 8.66
CA ASP A 139 -9.55 11.87 8.81
C ASP A 139 -10.62 12.81 8.22
N LYS A 140 -11.66 12.29 7.54
CA LYS A 140 -12.69 13.10 6.88
C LYS A 140 -13.89 13.43 7.77
N GLY A 141 -13.94 12.87 8.98
CA GLY A 141 -15.01 13.08 9.97
C GLY A 141 -16.09 12.00 9.97
N SER A 142 -17.05 12.12 10.88
CA SER A 142 -18.02 11.07 11.24
C SER A 142 -18.99 10.68 10.12
N ASN A 143 -19.08 11.44 9.03
CA ASN A 143 -19.96 11.11 7.91
C ASN A 143 -19.37 10.02 7.00
N TYR A 144 -18.07 9.70 7.16
CA TYR A 144 -17.35 8.77 6.29
C TYR A 144 -17.20 7.38 6.89
N PHE A 145 -17.55 7.18 8.17
CA PHE A 145 -17.50 5.88 8.83
C PHE A 145 -18.47 5.77 10.00
N SER A 146 -18.91 4.54 10.31
CA SER A 146 -19.58 4.18 11.56
C SER A 146 -18.77 3.09 12.26
N LEU A 147 -18.69 3.15 13.59
CA LEU A 147 -17.93 2.18 14.36
C LEU A 147 -18.75 0.97 14.81
N GLY A 148 -20.08 1.04 14.80
CA GLY A 148 -20.94 -0.02 15.34
C GLY A 148 -20.52 -0.44 16.75
N ASP A 149 -20.22 -1.73 16.90
CA ASP A 149 -19.76 -2.33 18.16
C ASP A 149 -18.28 -2.01 18.49
N TYR A 150 -17.51 -1.53 17.52
CA TYR A 150 -16.07 -1.24 17.65
C TYR A 150 -15.77 0.16 18.19
N LYS A 151 -16.59 0.65 19.14
CA LYS A 151 -16.48 2.03 19.68
C LYS A 151 -15.14 2.30 20.36
N ASN A 152 -14.44 1.26 20.83
CA ASN A 152 -13.09 1.35 21.38
C ASN A 152 -12.07 1.93 20.37
N LEU A 153 -12.28 1.71 19.06
CA LEU A 153 -11.39 2.20 18.01
C LEU A 153 -11.42 3.72 17.82
N ARG A 154 -12.39 4.42 18.43
CA ARG A 154 -12.43 5.89 18.43
C ARG A 154 -11.15 6.51 19.00
N GLN A 155 -10.56 5.87 20.02
CA GLN A 155 -9.31 6.34 20.61
C GLN A 155 -8.14 6.22 19.62
N VAL A 156 -8.09 5.13 18.85
CA VAL A 156 -7.08 4.91 17.79
C VAL A 156 -7.22 6.00 16.73
N ILE A 157 -8.44 6.20 16.21
CA ILE A 157 -8.73 7.22 15.21
C ILE A 157 -8.33 8.61 15.70
N THR A 158 -8.63 8.93 16.95
CA THR A 158 -8.25 10.23 17.53
C THR A 158 -6.73 10.36 17.70
N ASN A 159 -6.06 9.30 18.14
CA ASN A 159 -4.62 9.32 18.42
C ASN A 159 -3.78 9.53 17.16
N PHE A 160 -4.20 8.97 16.02
CA PHE A 160 -3.45 9.01 14.77
C PHE A 160 -4.00 9.99 13.72
N GLN A 161 -4.80 10.97 14.15
CA GLN A 161 -5.31 12.02 13.24
C GLN A 161 -4.18 12.66 12.41
N GLY A 162 -4.47 12.89 11.15
CA GLY A 162 -3.53 13.40 10.15
C GLY A 162 -2.67 12.32 9.51
N SER A 163 -2.52 11.13 10.09
CA SER A 163 -1.84 10.00 9.42
C SER A 163 -2.74 9.28 8.43
N TYR A 164 -4.06 9.35 8.61
CA TYR A 164 -5.04 8.61 7.82
C TYR A 164 -5.15 9.16 6.40
N ALA A 165 -5.41 10.45 6.24
CA ALA A 165 -5.54 11.10 4.94
C ALA A 165 -4.18 11.46 4.29
N ARG A 166 -3.06 11.33 5.02
CA ARG A 166 -1.73 11.65 4.47
C ARG A 166 -1.35 10.72 3.33
N VAL A 167 -1.02 11.33 2.20
CA VAL A 167 -0.41 10.65 1.05
C VAL A 167 1.05 10.33 1.40
N SER A 168 1.37 9.05 1.47
CA SER A 168 2.74 8.59 1.76
C SER A 168 3.62 8.69 0.53
N LEU A 169 4.87 9.16 0.71
CA LEU A 169 5.85 9.18 -0.37
C LEU A 169 6.40 7.77 -0.69
N ALA A 170 6.13 6.80 0.19
CA ALA A 170 6.48 5.40 0.01
C ALA A 170 5.27 4.54 -0.45
N ALA A 171 4.18 5.17 -0.91
CA ALA A 171 3.03 4.48 -1.48
C ALA A 171 2.63 5.08 -2.83
N LYS A 172 2.71 4.28 -3.91
CA LYS A 172 2.39 4.73 -5.28
C LYS A 172 1.94 3.57 -6.15
N SER A 173 1.05 3.85 -7.10
CA SER A 173 0.56 2.84 -8.06
C SER A 173 1.70 2.04 -8.70
N GLY A 174 1.58 0.71 -8.66
CA GLY A 174 2.55 -0.22 -9.23
C GLY A 174 3.82 -0.44 -8.40
N PHE A 175 3.93 0.11 -7.19
CA PHE A 175 5.09 -0.17 -6.34
C PHE A 175 5.20 -1.66 -5.99
N SER A 176 6.39 -2.18 -6.22
CA SER A 176 6.89 -3.47 -5.74
C SER A 176 7.76 -3.28 -4.50
N ALA A 177 8.20 -4.35 -3.85
CA ALA A 177 9.12 -4.26 -2.71
C ALA A 177 10.48 -3.65 -3.08
N ALA A 178 10.93 -3.79 -4.34
CA ALA A 178 12.12 -3.10 -4.83
C ALA A 178 11.91 -1.59 -5.01
N ALA A 179 10.71 -1.18 -5.46
CA ALA A 179 10.44 0.19 -5.89
C ALA A 179 10.62 1.21 -4.75
N VAL A 180 10.30 0.83 -3.50
CA VAL A 180 10.39 1.72 -2.34
C VAL A 180 11.82 2.15 -1.99
N PHE A 181 12.83 1.43 -2.51
CA PHE A 181 14.25 1.77 -2.36
C PHE A 181 14.86 2.44 -3.59
N ALA A 182 14.20 2.41 -4.74
CA ALA A 182 14.76 2.96 -5.97
C ALA A 182 14.55 4.49 -6.04
N PRO A 183 15.63 5.31 -6.01
CA PRO A 183 15.51 6.78 -6.02
C PRO A 183 14.83 7.33 -7.29
N LEU A 184 14.83 6.55 -8.38
CA LEU A 184 14.09 6.88 -9.61
C LEU A 184 12.60 7.14 -9.35
N TRP A 185 12.02 6.53 -8.32
CA TRP A 185 10.61 6.68 -7.98
C TRP A 185 10.33 7.75 -6.91
N ALA A 186 11.37 8.40 -6.38
CA ALA A 186 11.21 9.43 -5.38
C ALA A 186 10.55 10.68 -5.95
N ASN A 187 9.75 11.38 -5.15
CA ASN A 187 9.17 12.65 -5.56
C ASN A 187 10.22 13.76 -5.43
N PRO A 188 10.71 14.38 -6.53
CA PRO A 188 11.78 15.39 -6.46
C PRO A 188 11.36 16.69 -5.77
N GLU A 189 10.05 16.92 -5.57
CA GLU A 189 9.54 18.08 -4.83
C GLU A 189 9.85 17.98 -3.32
N PHE A 190 9.86 16.76 -2.77
CA PHE A 190 10.00 16.52 -1.33
C PHE A 190 11.28 15.77 -0.94
N CYS A 191 11.76 14.92 -1.84
CA CYS A 191 12.87 14.01 -1.61
C CYS A 191 14.19 14.61 -2.06
N ARG A 192 15.26 14.31 -1.32
CA ARG A 192 16.62 14.73 -1.68
C ARG A 192 17.10 13.95 -2.90
N THR A 193 18.08 14.50 -3.61
CA THR A 193 18.77 13.77 -4.68
C THR A 193 19.30 12.43 -4.17
N ASN A 194 19.04 11.36 -4.92
CA ASN A 194 19.39 9.96 -4.59
C ASN A 194 18.73 9.39 -3.33
N GLU A 195 17.74 10.08 -2.73
CA GLU A 195 16.96 9.55 -1.63
C GLU A 195 15.89 8.60 -2.15
N SER A 196 15.69 7.46 -1.47
CA SER A 196 14.61 6.54 -1.83
C SER A 196 13.24 7.04 -1.34
N PRO A 197 12.13 6.58 -1.96
CA PRO A 197 10.78 6.85 -1.47
C PRO A 197 10.59 6.55 0.03
N LEU A 198 11.07 5.39 0.49
CA LEU A 198 10.96 4.99 1.90
C LEU A 198 11.78 5.87 2.83
N ALA A 199 13.01 6.21 2.44
CA ALA A 199 13.88 7.08 3.23
C ALA A 199 13.29 8.49 3.36
N CYS A 200 12.79 9.01 2.23
CA CYS A 200 12.15 10.31 2.16
C CYS A 200 10.89 10.38 3.05
N GLU A 201 10.04 9.36 2.98
CA GLU A 201 8.84 9.23 3.81
C GLU A 201 9.20 9.25 5.30
N TYR A 202 10.14 8.41 5.75
CA TYR A 202 10.51 8.34 7.15
C TYR A 202 11.22 9.60 7.65
N ARG A 203 12.05 10.24 6.81
CA ARG A 203 12.70 11.52 7.16
C ARG A 203 11.68 12.63 7.38
N LEU A 204 10.69 12.74 6.50
CA LEU A 204 9.71 13.83 6.53
C LEU A 204 8.60 13.58 7.55
N HIS A 205 8.09 12.36 7.61
CA HIS A 205 6.95 12.04 8.47
C HIS A 205 7.35 11.64 9.89
N LYS A 206 8.56 11.09 10.07
CA LYS A 206 9.07 10.54 11.34
C LYS A 206 8.02 9.67 12.05
N PRO A 207 7.46 8.63 11.39
CA PRO A 207 6.41 7.82 11.99
C PRO A 207 6.96 6.89 13.07
N SER A 208 6.14 6.50 14.04
CA SER A 208 6.50 5.40 14.96
C SER A 208 6.04 4.04 14.44
N TYR A 209 5.11 4.01 13.47
CA TYR A 209 4.54 2.79 12.89
C TYR A 209 4.51 2.87 11.36
N ALA A 210 4.61 1.75 10.67
CA ALA A 210 4.40 1.70 9.21
C ALA A 210 3.65 0.45 8.80
N PHE A 211 2.51 0.61 8.12
CA PHE A 211 1.85 -0.50 7.44
C PHE A 211 2.64 -0.81 6.17
N ILE A 212 3.13 -2.04 6.05
CA ILE A 212 3.82 -2.54 4.87
C ILE A 212 2.86 -3.46 4.11
N MET A 213 2.31 -2.95 3.01
CA MET A 213 1.28 -3.60 2.19
C MET A 213 1.78 -3.69 0.74
N LEU A 214 2.69 -4.63 0.50
CA LEU A 214 3.35 -4.89 -0.78
C LEU A 214 3.23 -6.37 -1.15
N GLY A 215 3.55 -6.70 -2.40
CA GLY A 215 3.64 -8.07 -2.89
C GLY A 215 2.75 -8.37 -4.10
N THR A 216 1.64 -7.65 -4.31
CA THR A 216 0.76 -7.90 -5.46
C THR A 216 1.51 -7.66 -6.77
N ASN A 217 2.30 -6.58 -6.85
CA ASN A 217 3.13 -6.27 -8.02
C ASN A 217 4.44 -7.09 -8.08
N ASP A 218 4.70 -7.95 -7.10
CA ASP A 218 5.90 -8.77 -7.01
C ASP A 218 5.66 -10.23 -7.48
N TYR A 219 4.42 -10.57 -7.89
CA TYR A 219 4.00 -11.94 -8.23
C TYR A 219 4.81 -12.61 -9.35
N LEU A 220 5.50 -11.83 -10.20
CA LEU A 220 6.40 -12.35 -11.25
C LEU A 220 7.79 -12.70 -10.72
N GLN A 221 8.17 -12.20 -9.54
CA GLN A 221 9.47 -12.44 -8.92
C GLN A 221 9.34 -12.74 -7.41
N PRO A 222 8.53 -13.75 -7.00
CA PRO A 222 8.28 -14.04 -5.59
C PRO A 222 9.55 -14.39 -4.81
N ALA A 223 10.55 -14.99 -5.47
CA ALA A 223 11.84 -15.28 -4.85
C ALA A 223 12.61 -14.02 -4.43
N ALA A 224 12.53 -12.94 -5.22
CA ALA A 224 13.21 -11.68 -4.90
C ALA A 224 12.45 -10.85 -3.86
N PHE A 225 11.12 -11.01 -3.79
CA PHE A 225 10.26 -10.30 -2.87
C PHE A 225 10.68 -10.49 -1.40
N GLU A 226 11.02 -11.72 -0.99
CA GLU A 226 11.37 -12.01 0.40
C GLU A 226 12.58 -11.19 0.88
N ASP A 227 13.64 -11.13 0.09
CA ASP A 227 14.86 -10.37 0.43
C ASP A 227 14.63 -8.85 0.40
N GLN A 228 13.78 -8.39 -0.51
CA GLN A 228 13.37 -6.99 -0.56
C GLN A 228 12.53 -6.62 0.66
N LEU A 229 11.59 -7.48 1.07
CA LEU A 229 10.80 -7.30 2.28
C LEU A 229 11.67 -7.29 3.54
N ARG A 230 12.66 -8.21 3.65
CA ARG A 230 13.67 -8.15 4.72
C ARG A 230 14.37 -6.80 4.77
N SER A 231 14.71 -6.25 3.61
CA SER A 231 15.39 -4.95 3.52
C SER A 231 14.48 -3.81 4.00
N ILE A 232 13.19 -3.83 3.66
CA ILE A 232 12.19 -2.87 4.16
C ILE A 232 12.05 -2.96 5.69
N VAL A 233 11.96 -4.18 6.22
CA VAL A 233 11.82 -4.43 7.66
C VAL A 233 13.06 -3.97 8.42
N ARG A 234 14.27 -4.34 7.95
CA ARG A 234 15.54 -3.88 8.52
C ARG A 234 15.64 -2.36 8.51
N TYR A 235 15.29 -1.72 7.39
CA TYR A 235 15.32 -0.27 7.28
C TYR A 235 14.35 0.39 8.26
N SER A 236 13.14 -0.13 8.41
CA SER A 236 12.14 0.37 9.35
C SER A 236 12.63 0.26 10.80
N ILE A 237 13.12 -0.91 11.20
CA ILE A 237 13.68 -1.15 12.53
C ILE A 237 14.86 -0.21 12.82
N ASN A 238 15.78 -0.05 11.87
CA ASN A 238 16.95 0.83 12.02
C ASN A 238 16.56 2.31 12.18
N ASN A 239 15.41 2.70 11.64
CA ASN A 239 14.81 4.03 11.81
C ASN A 239 13.84 4.11 13.00
N GLY A 240 13.77 3.07 13.84
CA GLY A 240 12.90 3.04 15.01
C GLY A 240 11.40 3.08 14.66
N VAL A 241 11.05 2.64 13.46
CA VAL A 241 9.68 2.53 12.98
C VAL A 241 9.25 1.08 13.13
N VAL A 242 8.15 0.83 13.84
CA VAL A 242 7.56 -0.51 13.97
C VAL A 242 6.90 -0.90 12.64
N PRO A 243 7.43 -1.88 11.89
CA PRO A 243 6.78 -2.34 10.66
C PRO A 243 5.64 -3.30 11.01
N ILE A 244 4.45 -3.01 10.52
CA ILE A 244 3.27 -3.87 10.60
C ILE A 244 3.12 -4.52 9.22
N LEU A 245 3.44 -5.79 9.10
CA LEU A 245 3.39 -6.51 7.83
C LEU A 245 1.98 -7.02 7.57
N ALA A 246 1.43 -6.77 6.38
CA ALA A 246 0.11 -7.26 5.99
C ALA A 246 0.26 -8.34 4.91
N THR A 247 -0.34 -9.51 5.12
CA THR A 247 -0.54 -10.50 4.03
C THR A 247 -1.46 -9.90 2.95
N LYS A 248 -1.44 -10.44 1.73
CA LYS A 248 -2.30 -10.06 0.60
C LYS A 248 -3.62 -10.84 0.58
N ALA A 249 -4.66 -10.20 0.05
CA ALA A 249 -5.92 -10.87 -0.27
C ALA A 249 -5.82 -11.72 -1.55
N ASP A 250 -5.12 -11.20 -2.58
CA ASP A 250 -4.89 -11.92 -3.84
C ASP A 250 -3.85 -13.04 -3.69
N ASN A 251 -3.90 -13.98 -4.62
CA ASN A 251 -2.91 -15.04 -4.79
C ASN A 251 -2.53 -15.13 -6.29
N LEU A 252 -2.04 -14.02 -6.85
CA LEU A 252 -1.61 -13.96 -8.25
C LEU A 252 -0.47 -14.94 -8.57
N GLU A 253 0.37 -15.23 -7.58
CA GLU A 253 1.44 -16.22 -7.66
C GLU A 253 0.93 -17.68 -7.68
N LYS A 254 -0.35 -17.89 -7.37
CA LYS A 254 -1.09 -19.18 -7.36
C LYS A 254 -0.64 -20.22 -6.35
N ASP A 255 0.44 -19.99 -5.61
CA ASP A 255 0.96 -20.91 -4.59
C ASP A 255 1.01 -20.29 -3.18
N ASN A 256 0.55 -19.05 -3.02
CA ASN A 256 0.65 -18.23 -1.81
C ASN A 256 2.08 -18.00 -1.30
N SER A 257 3.10 -18.16 -2.17
CA SER A 257 4.51 -17.99 -1.78
C SER A 257 4.80 -16.60 -1.24
N ILE A 258 4.13 -15.55 -1.74
CA ILE A 258 4.34 -14.19 -1.24
C ILE A 258 3.81 -14.04 0.18
N ASN A 259 2.60 -14.52 0.47
CA ASN A 259 2.07 -14.52 1.83
C ASN A 259 2.92 -15.36 2.79
N ALA A 260 3.42 -16.51 2.33
CA ALA A 260 4.35 -17.33 3.11
C ALA A 260 5.65 -16.57 3.43
N SER A 261 6.21 -15.82 2.47
CA SER A 261 7.38 -14.96 2.69
C SER A 261 7.08 -13.80 3.65
N ILE A 262 5.91 -13.17 3.56
CA ILE A 262 5.50 -12.10 4.51
C ILE A 262 5.49 -12.63 5.93
N VAL A 263 4.85 -13.79 6.14
CA VAL A 263 4.76 -14.45 7.46
C VAL A 263 6.15 -14.83 7.97
N LYS A 264 6.96 -15.45 7.11
CA LYS A 264 8.34 -15.85 7.43
C LYS A 264 9.16 -14.66 7.90
N VAL A 265 9.10 -13.53 7.19
CA VAL A 265 9.83 -12.31 7.56
C VAL A 265 9.26 -11.71 8.86
N ALA A 266 7.95 -11.71 9.05
CA ALA A 266 7.36 -11.22 10.30
C ALA A 266 7.88 -11.98 11.53
N ILE A 267 8.04 -13.30 11.40
CA ILE A 267 8.54 -14.17 12.46
C ILE A 267 10.05 -14.06 12.62
N GLU A 268 10.80 -14.05 11.51
CA GLU A 268 12.26 -13.86 11.51
C GLU A 268 12.65 -12.59 12.26
N PHE A 269 11.89 -11.51 12.06
CA PHE A 269 12.11 -10.25 12.74
C PHE A 269 11.23 -10.06 13.97
N ASP A 270 10.38 -11.00 14.37
CA ASP A 270 9.48 -10.84 15.52
C ASP A 270 8.80 -9.44 15.57
N VAL A 271 8.14 -9.10 14.45
CA VAL A 271 7.38 -7.84 14.24
C VAL A 271 5.90 -8.14 13.97
N PRO A 272 4.98 -7.18 14.19
CA PRO A 272 3.55 -7.43 14.03
C PRO A 272 3.16 -7.91 12.63
N LEU A 273 2.42 -9.01 12.58
CA LEU A 273 1.81 -9.57 11.37
C LEU A 273 0.29 -9.38 11.42
N TRP A 274 -0.24 -8.58 10.51
CA TRP A 274 -1.66 -8.53 10.20
C TRP A 274 -1.98 -9.61 9.16
N ASN A 275 -2.67 -10.68 9.57
CA ASN A 275 -3.16 -11.70 8.66
C ASN A 275 -4.43 -11.21 7.95
N TYR A 276 -4.26 -10.20 7.10
CA TYR A 276 -5.31 -9.60 6.29
C TYR A 276 -5.99 -10.63 5.37
N TRP A 277 -5.26 -11.62 4.86
CA TRP A 277 -5.82 -12.69 4.05
C TRP A 277 -6.91 -13.45 4.83
N ALA A 278 -6.62 -13.83 6.07
CA ALA A 278 -7.58 -14.51 6.94
C ALA A 278 -8.81 -13.64 7.25
N ALA A 279 -8.67 -12.31 7.24
CA ALA A 279 -9.79 -11.40 7.46
C ALA A 279 -10.81 -11.40 6.33
N VAL A 280 -10.40 -11.71 5.09
CA VAL A 280 -11.25 -11.57 3.90
C VAL A 280 -11.54 -12.86 3.15
N LYS A 281 -10.81 -13.95 3.42
CA LYS A 281 -10.93 -15.21 2.66
C LYS A 281 -12.34 -15.77 2.56
N ASP A 282 -13.13 -15.61 3.63
CA ASP A 282 -14.48 -16.17 3.76
C ASP A 282 -15.58 -15.22 3.26
N LEU A 283 -15.20 -14.02 2.81
CA LEU A 283 -16.11 -13.10 2.13
C LEU A 283 -16.44 -13.64 0.72
N PRO A 284 -17.57 -13.22 0.12
CA PRO A 284 -17.88 -13.53 -1.27
C PRO A 284 -16.71 -13.17 -2.20
N GLY A 285 -16.31 -14.11 -3.06
CA GLY A 285 -15.15 -13.94 -3.95
C GLY A 285 -13.81 -13.84 -3.22
N SER A 286 -13.73 -14.30 -1.97
CA SER A 286 -12.59 -14.07 -1.06
C SER A 286 -12.26 -12.59 -0.90
N GLY A 287 -13.28 -11.75 -1.02
CA GLY A 287 -13.13 -10.30 -0.92
C GLY A 287 -12.66 -9.62 -2.20
N LEU A 288 -12.35 -10.37 -3.27
CA LEU A 288 -11.82 -9.83 -4.53
C LEU A 288 -12.92 -9.59 -5.57
N GLN A 289 -12.69 -8.61 -6.44
CA GLN A 289 -13.48 -8.39 -7.65
C GLN A 289 -13.22 -9.50 -8.69
N GLU A 290 -13.91 -9.44 -9.82
CA GLU A 290 -13.79 -10.45 -10.89
C GLU A 290 -12.35 -10.56 -11.42
N ASP A 291 -11.58 -9.47 -11.40
CA ASP A 291 -10.18 -9.41 -11.83
C ASP A 291 -9.19 -10.16 -10.91
N LYS A 292 -9.64 -10.61 -9.73
CA LYS A 292 -8.83 -11.32 -8.71
C LYS A 292 -7.67 -10.51 -8.13
N VAL A 293 -7.69 -9.19 -8.30
CA VAL A 293 -6.65 -8.28 -7.80
C VAL A 293 -7.27 -7.26 -6.84
N HIS A 294 -8.30 -6.55 -7.30
CA HIS A 294 -8.85 -5.44 -6.53
C HIS A 294 -9.89 -5.92 -5.52
N LEU A 295 -10.01 -5.17 -4.44
CA LEU A 295 -10.96 -5.48 -3.37
C LEU A 295 -12.39 -5.12 -3.76
N THR A 296 -13.34 -5.90 -3.26
CA THR A 296 -14.76 -5.54 -3.31
C THR A 296 -15.02 -4.28 -2.48
N TRP A 297 -15.66 -3.31 -3.12
CA TRP A 297 -15.93 -2.00 -2.54
C TRP A 297 -17.11 -2.03 -1.56
N GLY A 298 -16.97 -1.28 -0.46
CA GLY A 298 -18.05 -0.90 0.46
C GLY A 298 -17.58 0.29 1.32
N PRO A 299 -18.49 1.15 1.79
CA PRO A 299 -18.14 2.23 2.70
C PRO A 299 -17.75 1.70 4.09
N ASN A 300 -17.00 2.49 4.86
CA ASN A 300 -16.55 2.15 6.22
C ASN A 300 -17.67 2.24 7.27
N GLN A 301 -18.85 1.69 6.98
CA GLN A 301 -19.98 1.62 7.90
C GLN A 301 -19.98 0.26 8.57
N PHE A 302 -19.30 0.13 9.71
CA PHE A 302 -19.07 -1.18 10.36
C PHE A 302 -20.31 -1.75 11.06
N ASP A 303 -21.37 -0.96 11.21
CA ASP A 303 -22.68 -1.40 11.70
C ASP A 303 -23.63 -1.89 10.60
N ASP A 304 -23.23 -1.83 9.32
CA ASP A 304 -24.02 -2.31 8.20
C ASP A 304 -23.53 -3.72 7.75
N PRO A 305 -24.31 -4.78 7.98
CA PRO A 305 -23.94 -6.14 7.60
C PRO A 305 -23.74 -6.33 6.08
N ALA A 306 -24.38 -5.51 5.24
CA ALA A 306 -24.18 -5.58 3.79
C ALA A 306 -22.79 -5.06 3.39
N ASN A 307 -22.33 -3.99 4.04
CA ASN A 307 -20.98 -3.46 3.84
C ASN A 307 -19.93 -4.42 4.38
N MET A 308 -20.18 -5.06 5.53
CA MET A 308 -19.26 -6.05 6.12
C MET A 308 -19.13 -7.36 5.32
N LYS A 309 -19.89 -7.55 4.24
CA LYS A 309 -19.65 -8.60 3.22
C LYS A 309 -18.63 -8.18 2.15
N LYS A 310 -18.04 -6.99 2.25
CA LYS A 310 -17.08 -6.42 1.30
C LYS A 310 -15.70 -6.31 1.94
N ALA A 311 -14.66 -6.50 1.13
CA ALA A 311 -13.29 -6.54 1.64
C ALA A 311 -12.78 -5.19 2.10
N TRP A 312 -13.19 -4.09 1.46
CA TRP A 312 -12.69 -2.77 1.84
C TRP A 312 -13.00 -2.40 3.31
N PRO A 313 -14.27 -2.41 3.79
CA PRO A 313 -14.53 -2.13 5.20
C PRO A 313 -13.89 -3.15 6.14
N MET A 314 -13.80 -4.42 5.75
CA MET A 314 -13.11 -5.44 6.56
C MET A 314 -11.60 -5.16 6.68
N ARG A 315 -10.94 -4.76 5.59
CA ARG A 315 -9.53 -4.33 5.57
C ARG A 315 -9.32 -3.17 6.53
N ASN A 316 -10.15 -2.13 6.41
CA ASN A 316 -9.99 -0.93 7.21
C ASN A 316 -10.29 -1.16 8.69
N LEU A 317 -11.33 -1.94 9.02
CA LEU A 317 -11.65 -2.33 10.39
C LEU A 317 -10.49 -3.08 11.04
N THR A 318 -10.01 -4.14 10.38
CA THR A 318 -8.96 -4.98 10.95
C THR A 318 -7.62 -4.26 11.01
N ALA A 319 -7.30 -3.36 10.07
CA ALA A 319 -6.15 -2.46 10.19
C ALA A 319 -6.24 -1.55 11.43
N LEU A 320 -7.41 -0.97 11.74
CA LEU A 320 -7.60 -0.18 12.95
C LEU A 320 -7.43 -1.01 14.23
N GLN A 321 -7.93 -2.25 14.23
CA GLN A 321 -7.75 -3.18 15.35
C GLN A 321 -6.29 -3.57 15.55
N VAL A 322 -5.55 -3.84 14.46
CA VAL A 322 -4.10 -4.10 14.51
C VAL A 322 -3.37 -2.87 15.05
N LEU A 323 -3.71 -1.68 14.56
CA LEU A 323 -3.09 -0.45 15.06
C LEU A 323 -3.38 -0.23 16.55
N ASP A 324 -4.59 -0.55 17.03
CA ASP A 324 -4.95 -0.50 18.45
C ASP A 324 -4.04 -1.39 19.30
N VAL A 325 -3.91 -2.68 18.94
CA VAL A 325 -3.12 -3.63 19.74
C VAL A 325 -1.63 -3.30 19.69
N VAL A 326 -1.11 -2.89 18.53
CA VAL A 326 0.30 -2.49 18.38
C VAL A 326 0.58 -1.23 19.20
N TRP A 327 -0.28 -0.21 19.07
CA TRP A 327 -0.13 1.04 19.80
C TRP A 327 -0.18 0.82 21.32
N ARG A 328 -1.19 0.12 21.82
CA ARG A 328 -1.32 -0.17 23.25
C ARG A 328 -0.18 -1.06 23.75
N GLY A 329 0.17 -2.11 23.00
CA GLY A 329 1.19 -3.08 23.40
C GLY A 329 2.60 -2.48 23.52
N VAL A 330 2.92 -1.41 22.81
CA VAL A 330 4.23 -0.73 22.93
C VAL A 330 4.23 0.49 23.86
N THR A 331 3.05 1.03 24.19
CA THR A 331 2.93 2.24 25.02
C THR A 331 2.51 1.96 26.47
N GLN A 332 1.99 0.77 26.75
CA GLN A 332 1.56 0.34 28.09
C GLN A 332 2.52 -0.69 28.69
#